data_AF-D4I689-F1
#
_entry.id   AF-D4I689-F1
#
_cell.length_a   1.000
_cell.length_b   1.000
_cell.length_c   1.000
_cell.angle_alpha   90.00
_cell.angle_beta   90.00
_cell.angle_gamma   90.00
#
_symmetry.space_group_name_H-M   'P 1'
#
loop_
_entity.id
_entity.type
_entity.pdbx_description
1 polymer ?
#
loop_
_entity_poly.entity_id
_entity_poly.type
_entity_poly.pdbx_seq_one_letter_code
_entity_poly.pdbx_strand_id
1 'polypeptide(L)'
;TLEHAKLKARLEVLQRNQRHYAGEDLDSLSMKELQNLEHQLDSALKHIRSRKNQLMHESISELQKKDKALQEQNNKLSKQVKEREK
;
A
#
# COMPACT_ATOMS: atom_id res chain seq x y z
N THR A 1 -28.28 21.18 -17.02
CA THR A 1 -27.67 20.96 -18.36
C THR A 1 -26.20 21.32 -18.39
N LEU A 2 -25.79 22.53 -18.01
CA LEU A 2 -24.37 22.94 -18.00
C LEU A 2 -23.51 22.18 -16.98
N GLU A 3 -24.00 21.97 -15.76
CA GLU A 3 -23.27 21.21 -14.72
C GLU A 3 -23.04 19.75 -15.10
N HIS A 4 -24.03 19.12 -15.75
CA HIS A 4 -23.89 17.76 -16.28
C HIS A 4 -22.80 17.69 -17.37
N ALA A 5 -22.74 18.68 -18.27
CA ALA A 5 -21.71 18.75 -19.30
C ALA A 5 -20.30 18.94 -18.70
N LYS A 6 -20.16 19.79 -17.69
CA LYS A 6 -18.89 19.97 -16.95
C LYS A 6 -18.43 18.68 -16.27
N LEU A 7 -19.36 17.97 -15.62
CA LEU A 7 -19.05 16.70 -14.96
C LEU A 7 -18.63 15.63 -15.97
N LYS A 8 -19.34 15.53 -17.09
CA LYS A 8 -19.00 14.60 -18.18
C LYS A 8 -17.60 14.85 -18.74
N ALA A 9 -17.24 16.11 -19.00
CA ALA A 9 -15.91 16.45 -19.49
C ALA A 9 -14.80 16.08 -18.49
N ARG A 10 -15.03 16.30 -17.18
CA ARG A 10 -14.08 15.88 -16.14
C ARG A 10 -13.91 14.36 -16.10
N LEU A 11 -15.00 13.62 -16.25
CA LEU A 11 -14.98 12.16 -16.27
C LEU A 11 -14.18 11.63 -17.47
N GLU A 12 -14.38 12.20 -18.65
CA GLU A 12 -13.64 11.83 -19.86
C GLU A 12 -12.13 12.06 -19.70
N VAL A 13 -11.72 13.18 -19.10
CA VAL A 13 -10.31 13.46 -18.79
C VAL A 13 -9.75 12.44 -17.80
N LEU A 14 -10.47 12.13 -16.73
CA LEU A 14 -10.03 11.14 -15.73
C LEU A 14 -9.86 9.74 -16.34
N GLN A 15 -10.82 9.31 -17.16
CA GLN A 15 -10.74 8.03 -17.85
C GLN A 15 -9.57 7.96 -18.83
N ARG A 16 -9.30 9.05 -19.56
CA ARG A 16 -8.13 9.13 -20.45
C ARG A 16 -6.83 9.04 -19.66
N ASN A 17 -6.71 9.78 -18.57
CA ASN A 17 -5.53 9.72 -17.71
C ASN A 17 -5.32 8.31 -17.13
N GLN A 18 -6.40 7.63 -16.75
CA GLN A 18 -6.32 6.25 -16.27
C GLN A 18 -5.71 5.30 -17.32
N ARG A 19 -6.12 5.43 -18.59
CA ARG A 19 -5.53 4.67 -19.70
C ARG A 19 -4.06 4.99 -19.90
N HIS A 20 -3.68 6.27 -19.85
CA HIS A 20 -2.26 6.66 -19.91
C HIS A 20 -1.45 6.03 -18.78
N TYR A 21 -1.97 6.03 -17.54
CA TYR A 21 -1.30 5.37 -16.40
C TYR A 21 -1.19 3.85 -16.58
N ALA A 22 -2.09 3.22 -17.34
CA ALA A 22 -2.03 1.81 -17.71
C ALA A 22 -1.08 1.53 -18.90
N GLY A 23 -0.47 2.56 -19.49
CA GLY A 23 0.38 2.44 -20.67
C GLY A 23 -0.38 2.38 -22.00
N GLU A 24 -1.66 2.77 -22.00
CA GLU A 24 -2.54 2.79 -23.16
C GLU A 24 -2.68 4.22 -23.73
N ASP A 25 -3.09 4.37 -25.00
CA ASP A 25 -3.35 5.64 -25.69
C ASP A 25 -2.18 6.67 -25.68
N LEU A 26 -0.95 6.19 -25.54
CA LEU A 26 0.25 7.05 -25.36
C LEU A 26 0.67 7.81 -26.63
N ASP A 27 0.24 7.37 -27.81
CA ASP A 27 0.62 7.99 -29.11
C ASP A 27 0.21 9.46 -29.22
N SER A 28 -0.79 9.87 -28.42
CA SER A 28 -1.29 11.24 -28.38
C SER A 28 -0.44 12.19 -27.52
N LEU A 29 0.52 11.66 -26.75
CA LEU A 29 1.33 12.41 -25.82
C LEU A 29 2.64 12.88 -26.46
N SER A 30 3.04 14.11 -26.17
CA SER A 30 4.37 14.61 -26.50
C SER A 30 5.44 13.96 -25.63
N MET A 31 6.70 14.03 -26.06
CA MET A 31 7.84 13.51 -25.29
C MET A 31 7.91 14.09 -23.87
N LYS A 32 7.60 15.38 -23.71
CA LYS A 32 7.57 16.03 -22.40
C LYS A 32 6.46 15.49 -21.50
N GLU A 33 5.29 15.20 -22.06
CA GLU A 33 4.17 14.63 -21.33
C GLU A 33 4.46 13.17 -20.92
N LEU A 34 5.10 12.39 -21.79
CA LEU A 34 5.54 11.03 -21.48
C LEU A 34 6.57 11.01 -20.34
N GLN A 35 7.57 11.89 -20.36
CA GLN A 35 8.53 12.02 -19.25
C GLN A 35 7.86 12.39 -17.94
N ASN A 36 6.88 13.29 -17.98
CA ASN A 36 6.12 13.68 -16.79
C ASN A 36 5.24 12.53 -16.27
N LEU A 37 4.64 11.75 -17.18
CA LEU A 37 3.86 10.56 -16.85
C LEU A 37 4.73 9.50 -16.17
N GLU A 38 5.91 9.21 -16.74
CA GLU A 38 6.89 8.28 -16.18
C GLU A 38 7.32 8.72 -14.78
N HIS A 39 7.66 10.00 -14.60
CA HIS A 39 8.06 10.52 -13.29
C HIS A 39 6.95 10.41 -12.24
N GLN A 40 5.70 10.69 -12.63
CA GLN A 40 4.54 10.53 -11.74
C GLN A 40 4.34 9.06 -11.33
N LEU A 41 4.45 8.14 -12.28
CA LEU A 41 4.31 6.70 -12.01
C LEU A 41 5.42 6.18 -11.10
N ASP A 42 6.68 6.56 -11.35
CA ASP A 42 7.81 6.16 -10.50
C ASP A 42 7.66 6.68 -9.07
N SER A 43 7.33 7.96 -8.91
CA SER A 43 7.10 8.57 -7.60
C SER A 43 5.95 7.89 -6.85
N ALA A 44 4.80 7.69 -7.52
CA ALA A 44 3.64 7.02 -6.92
C ALA A 44 3.98 5.57 -6.51
N LEU A 45 4.71 4.84 -7.36
CA LEU A 45 5.13 3.46 -7.08
C LEU A 45 6.09 3.39 -5.88
N LYS A 46 7.04 4.33 -5.79
CA LYS A 46 7.93 4.46 -4.64
C LYS A 46 7.14 4.71 -3.35
N HIS A 47 6.15 5.60 -3.38
CA HIS A 47 5.28 5.87 -2.24
C HIS A 47 4.48 4.63 -1.82
N ILE A 48 3.86 3.93 -2.77
CA ILE A 48 3.09 2.70 -2.51
C ILE A 48 3.98 1.63 -1.88
N ARG A 49 5.16 1.38 -2.45
CA ARG A 49 6.13 0.40 -1.92
C ARG A 49 6.58 0.76 -0.51
N SER A 50 6.92 2.03 -0.28
CA SER A 50 7.31 2.53 1.04
C SER A 50 6.22 2.28 2.08
N ARG A 51 4.96 2.65 1.76
CA ARG A 51 3.83 2.44 2.67
C ARG A 51 3.56 0.96 2.93
N LYS A 52 3.64 0.11 1.90
CA LYS A 52 3.48 -1.34 2.04
C LYS A 52 4.55 -1.93 2.97
N ASN A 53 5.81 -1.53 2.79
CA ASN A 53 6.91 -2.00 3.63
C ASN A 53 6.74 -1.53 5.08
N GLN A 54 6.34 -0.28 5.30
CA GLN A 54 6.05 0.23 6.63
C GLN A 54 4.98 -0.60 7.33
N LEU A 55 3.83 -0.84 6.67
CA LEU A 55 2.75 -1.67 7.21
C LEU A 55 3.20 -3.10 7.52
N MET A 56 4.03 -3.68 6.66
CA MET A 56 4.58 -5.01 6.87
C MET A 56 5.51 -5.06 8.10
N HIS A 57 6.35 -4.04 8.29
CA HIS A 57 7.22 -3.94 9.46
C HIS A 57 6.43 -3.72 10.75
N GLU A 58 5.37 -2.92 10.70
CA GLU A 58 4.43 -2.73 11.82
C GLU A 58 3.81 -4.08 12.22
N SER A 59 3.27 -4.84 11.25
CA SER A 59 2.69 -6.16 11.50
C SER A 59 3.69 -7.18 12.05
N ILE A 60 4.91 -7.23 11.51
CA ILE A 60 5.98 -8.10 12.02
C ILE A 60 6.29 -7.73 13.49
N SER A 61 6.39 -6.44 13.80
CA SER A 61 6.70 -5.97 15.15
C SER A 61 5.60 -6.34 16.15
N GLU A 62 4.34 -6.23 15.76
CA GLU A 62 3.19 -6.66 16.58
C GLU A 62 3.21 -8.17 16.85
N LEU A 63 3.46 -8.97 15.82
CA LEU A 63 3.56 -10.43 15.94
C LEU A 63 4.72 -10.84 16.84
N GLN A 64 5.89 -10.21 16.72
CA GLN A 64 7.04 -10.47 17.58
C GLN A 64 6.78 -10.12 19.05
N LYS A 65 6.03 -9.04 19.33
CA LYS A 65 5.61 -8.70 20.70
C LYS A 65 4.67 -9.76 21.27
N LYS A 66 3.71 -10.21 20.47
CA LYS A 66 2.76 -11.26 20.86
C LYS A 66 3.46 -12.59 21.14
N ASP A 67 4.41 -12.98 20.28
CA ASP A 67 5.19 -14.20 20.45
C ASP A 67 5.98 -14.19 21.78
N LYS A 68 6.67 -13.09 22.08
CA LYS A 68 7.38 -12.91 23.36
C LYS A 68 6.45 -13.03 24.57
N ALA A 69 5.30 -12.36 24.54
CA ALA A 69 4.34 -12.41 25.64
C ALA A 69 3.79 -13.84 25.87
N LEU A 70 3.50 -14.56 24.79
CA LEU A 70 3.07 -15.96 24.86
C LEU A 70 4.18 -16.88 25.40
N GLN A 71 5.44 -16.66 24.97
CA GLN A 71 6.57 -17.42 25.46
C GLN A 71 6.78 -17.21 26.97
N GLU A 72 6.67 -15.97 27.46
CA GLU A 72 6.74 -15.65 28.88
C GLU A 72 5.61 -16.33 29.68
N GLN A 73 4.38 -16.28 29.17
CA GLN A 73 3.23 -16.94 29.78
C GLN A 73 3.41 -18.47 29.85
N ASN A 74 3.85 -19.08 28.74
CA ASN A 74 4.11 -20.52 28.67
C ASN A 74 5.22 -20.94 29.64
N ASN A 75 6.29 -20.16 29.75
CA ASN A 75 7.36 -20.41 30.71
C ASN A 75 6.86 -20.35 32.16
N LYS A 76 5.99 -19.37 32.48
CA LYS A 76 5.38 -19.26 33.81
C LYS A 76 4.49 -20.47 34.13
N LEU A 77 3.63 -20.86 33.20
CA LEU A 77 2.76 -22.04 33.36
C LEU A 77 3.58 -23.32 33.50
N SER A 78 4.63 -23.51 32.70
CA SER A 78 5.51 -24.68 32.80
C SER A 78 6.18 -24.80 34.17
N LYS A 79 6.61 -23.68 34.76
CA LYS A 79 7.15 -23.68 36.13
C LYS A 79 6.10 -24.08 37.16
N GLN A 80 4.90 -23.51 37.07
CA GLN A 80 3.79 -23.83 38.00
C GLN A 80 3.36 -25.30 37.92
N VAL A 81 3.34 -25.88 36.72
CA VAL A 81 3.04 -27.32 36.55
C VAL A 81 4.10 -28.16 37.24
N LYS A 82 5.39 -27.89 37.00
CA LYS A 82 6.50 -28.60 37.63
C LYS A 82 6.51 -28.48 39.16
N GLU A 83 6.06 -27.35 39.70
CA GLU A 83 5.93 -27.15 41.15
C GLU A 83 4.77 -27.96 41.75
N ARG A 84 3.69 -28.19 41.00
CA ARG A 84 2.54 -29.01 41.45
C ARG A 84 2.76 -30.52 41.32
N GLU A 85 3.67 -30.92 40.43
CA GLU A 85 4.06 -32.33 40.23
C GLU A 85 5.15 -32.81 41.22
N LYS A 86 5.71 -31.89 42.03
CA LYS A 86 6.60 -32.18 43.15
C LYS A 86 5.82 -32.39 44.44
#